data_AF-A0A1E5A6U1-F1
#
_entry.id   AF-A0A1E5A6U1-F1
#
_cell.length_a   1.000
_cell.length_b   1.000
_cell.length_c   1.000
_cell.angle_alpha   90.00
_cell.angle_beta   90.00
_cell.angle_gamma   90.00
#
_symmetry.space_group_name_H-M   'P 1'
#
loop_
_entity.id
_entity.type
_entity.pdbx_description
1 polymer ?
#
loop_
_entity_poly.entity_id
_entity_poly.type
_entity_poly.pdbx_seq_one_letter_code
_entity_poly.pdbx_strand_id
1 'polypeptide(L)'
;MICNKGYVLLISCFLFVALAGCLSDSRPSRSDCIVRVDFDQSIDSIVDVFLLEYLKVYWMKYPNNDGPVVAKVVDSMYFQYSHLCEKKYEITEEIFLSISKLIIELPQYSISRELIVPSIATIEATGEAWKD
;
A
#
# COMPACT_ATOMS: atom_id res chain seq x y z
N MET A 1 18.22 -30.43 -55.99
CA MET A 1 18.32 -30.91 -54.60
C MET A 1 18.57 -29.68 -53.73
N ILE A 2 17.58 -29.33 -52.93
CA ILE A 2 17.34 -27.98 -52.39
C ILE A 2 18.30 -27.69 -51.24
N CYS A 3 18.99 -26.57 -51.34
CA CYS A 3 19.82 -26.00 -50.29
C CYS A 3 18.88 -25.55 -49.15
N ASN A 4 18.77 -26.36 -48.09
CA ASN A 4 17.91 -26.06 -46.95
C ASN A 4 18.71 -26.27 -45.65
N LYS A 5 19.66 -25.36 -45.38
CA LYS A 5 20.46 -25.34 -44.14
C LYS A 5 20.55 -23.96 -43.47
N GLY A 6 19.84 -22.95 -43.98
CA GLY A 6 19.89 -21.57 -43.45
C GLY A 6 18.84 -21.23 -42.38
N TYR A 7 17.76 -22.02 -42.27
CA TYR A 7 16.61 -21.64 -41.44
C TYR A 7 16.71 -22.08 -39.97
N VAL A 8 17.57 -23.04 -39.64
CA VAL A 8 17.63 -23.60 -38.27
C VAL A 8 18.34 -22.67 -37.30
N LEU A 9 19.27 -21.83 -37.78
CA LEU A 9 20.05 -20.91 -36.92
C LEU A 9 19.29 -19.61 -36.58
N LEU A 10 18.42 -19.13 -37.45
CA LEU A 10 17.65 -17.89 -37.24
C LEU A 10 16.53 -18.06 -36.21
N ILE A 11 15.92 -19.25 -36.13
CA ILE A 11 14.85 -19.55 -35.16
C ILE A 11 15.43 -19.62 -33.73
N SER A 12 16.66 -20.12 -33.57
CA SER A 12 17.30 -20.20 -32.24
C SER A 12 17.71 -18.85 -31.67
N CYS A 13 18.05 -17.86 -32.51
CA CYS A 13 18.36 -16.50 -32.03
C CYS A 13 17.11 -15.72 -31.61
N PHE A 14 15.96 -15.94 -32.26
CA PHE A 14 14.71 -15.28 -31.89
C PHE A 14 14.10 -15.83 -30.59
N LEU A 15 14.36 -17.11 -30.26
CA LEU A 15 13.88 -17.71 -29.01
C LEU A 15 14.58 -17.19 -27.74
N PHE A 16 15.85 -16.76 -27.85
CA PHE A 16 16.59 -16.24 -26.69
C PHE A 16 16.22 -14.79 -26.33
N VAL A 17 15.80 -13.98 -27.30
CA VAL A 17 15.37 -12.59 -27.05
C VAL A 17 13.98 -12.55 -26.39
N ALA A 18 13.15 -13.58 -26.58
CA ALA A 18 11.85 -13.70 -25.92
C ALA A 18 11.95 -14.11 -24.43
N LEU A 19 13.05 -14.76 -24.02
CA LEU A 19 13.28 -15.17 -22.63
C LEU A 19 13.98 -14.09 -21.78
N ALA A 20 14.45 -13.01 -22.41
CA ALA A 20 14.94 -11.80 -21.75
C ALA A 20 13.81 -10.80 -21.42
N GLY A 21 12.55 -11.25 -21.45
CA GLY A 21 11.46 -10.54 -20.82
C GLY A 21 11.77 -10.44 -19.33
N CYS A 22 12.24 -9.26 -18.91
CA CYS A 22 12.53 -8.91 -17.54
C CYS A 22 11.44 -9.50 -16.64
N LEU A 23 11.81 -10.33 -15.66
CA LEU A 23 10.96 -10.57 -14.50
C LEU A 23 10.81 -9.21 -13.81
N SER A 24 9.85 -8.42 -14.27
CA SER A 24 9.39 -7.23 -13.58
C SER A 24 8.93 -7.71 -12.22
N ASP A 25 9.57 -7.24 -11.17
CA ASP A 25 9.07 -7.43 -9.82
C ASP A 25 7.59 -7.03 -9.78
N SER A 26 6.72 -8.01 -9.54
CA SER A 26 5.27 -7.83 -9.59
C SER A 26 4.74 -7.19 -8.31
N ARG A 27 5.58 -6.98 -7.30
CA ARG A 27 5.18 -6.31 -6.07
C ARG A 27 4.82 -4.84 -6.33
N PRO A 28 3.85 -4.29 -5.59
CA PRO A 28 3.53 -2.87 -5.69
C PRO A 28 4.69 -2.01 -5.17
N SER A 29 4.74 -0.75 -5.58
CA SER A 29 5.62 0.21 -4.91
C SER A 29 5.04 0.59 -3.54
N ARG A 30 5.87 1.09 -2.63
CA ARG A 30 5.42 1.68 -1.36
C ARG A 30 4.44 2.81 -1.60
N SER A 31 4.67 3.66 -2.62
CA SER A 31 3.73 4.72 -2.99
C SER A 31 2.34 4.21 -3.36
N ASP A 32 2.25 3.03 -3.97
CA ASP A 32 0.98 2.40 -4.31
C ASP A 32 0.24 1.88 -3.07
N CYS A 33 0.91 1.77 -1.93
CA CYS A 33 0.38 1.12 -0.73
C CYS A 33 0.15 2.06 0.45
N ILE A 34 0.41 3.36 0.29
CA ILE A 34 0.16 4.37 1.31
C ILE A 34 -1.21 5.01 1.07
N VAL A 35 -1.97 5.18 2.15
CA VAL A 35 -3.18 6.01 2.21
C VAL A 35 -2.91 7.20 3.12
N ARG A 36 -3.27 8.41 2.68
CA ARG A 36 -3.31 9.61 3.53
C ARG A 36 -4.75 9.87 3.95
N VAL A 37 -4.94 10.13 5.24
CA VAL A 37 -6.20 10.59 5.80
C VAL A 37 -5.98 11.95 6.41
N ASP A 38 -6.70 12.95 5.90
CA ASP A 38 -6.61 14.34 6.33
C ASP A 38 -7.78 14.65 7.26
N PHE A 39 -7.52 15.27 8.41
CA PHE A 39 -8.51 15.68 9.40
C PHE A 39 -8.78 17.19 9.30
N ASP A 40 -10.01 17.62 9.57
CA ASP A 40 -10.39 19.04 9.53
C ASP A 40 -9.87 19.85 10.72
N GLN A 41 -9.45 19.17 11.78
CA GLN A 41 -8.80 19.73 12.95
C GLN A 41 -7.79 18.73 13.54
N SER A 42 -6.88 19.24 14.36
CA SER A 42 -5.86 18.42 15.03
C SER A 42 -6.48 17.28 15.84
N ILE A 43 -5.88 16.10 15.73
CA ILE A 43 -6.25 14.88 16.44
C ILE A 43 -5.33 14.58 17.64
N ASP A 44 -4.45 15.52 18.02
CA ASP A 44 -3.36 15.27 18.98
C ASP A 44 -3.86 14.77 20.34
N SER A 45 -5.04 15.25 20.77
CA SER A 45 -5.67 14.83 22.02
C SER A 45 -6.23 13.42 21.99
N ILE A 46 -6.50 12.87 20.81
CA ILE A 46 -7.15 11.56 20.63
C ILE A 46 -6.30 10.55 19.88
N VAL A 47 -5.13 10.92 19.37
CA VAL A 47 -4.34 10.09 18.43
C VAL A 47 -3.99 8.72 19.01
N ASP A 48 -3.64 8.63 20.29
CA ASP A 48 -3.29 7.36 20.93
C ASP A 48 -4.51 6.44 21.06
N VAL A 49 -5.66 7.01 21.45
CA VAL A 49 -6.94 6.29 21.55
C VAL A 49 -7.40 5.84 20.17
N PHE A 50 -7.28 6.72 19.18
CA PHE A 50 -7.60 6.43 17.80
C PHE A 50 -6.75 5.29 17.26
N LEU A 51 -5.42 5.34 17.40
CA LEU A 51 -4.50 4.30 16.94
C LEU A 51 -4.77 2.96 17.60
N LEU A 52 -5.06 2.96 18.91
CA LEU A 52 -5.40 1.74 19.64
C LEU A 52 -6.68 1.09 19.09
N GLU A 53 -7.75 1.86 18.95
CA GLU A 53 -9.01 1.34 18.41
C GLU A 53 -8.88 0.98 16.92
N TYR A 54 -8.08 1.71 16.16
CA TYR A 54 -7.76 1.39 14.77
C TYR A 54 -7.10 0.02 14.63
N LEU A 55 -6.02 -0.23 15.36
CA LEU A 55 -5.30 -1.51 15.28
C LEU A 55 -6.16 -2.67 15.80
N LYS A 56 -6.94 -2.43 16.86
CA LYS A 56 -7.89 -3.41 17.41
C LYS A 56 -8.98 -3.79 16.39
N VAL A 57 -9.62 -2.81 15.75
CA VAL A 57 -10.61 -3.08 14.70
C VAL A 57 -9.96 -3.74 13.49
N TYR A 58 -8.76 -3.29 13.09
CA TYR A 58 -8.00 -3.89 12.00
C TYR A 58 -7.76 -5.38 12.24
N TRP A 59 -7.16 -5.77 13.37
CA TRP A 59 -6.85 -7.18 13.64
C TRP A 59 -8.09 -8.03 13.94
N MET A 60 -9.17 -7.43 14.41
CA MET A 60 -10.45 -8.14 14.52
C MET A 60 -11.00 -8.55 13.15
N LYS A 61 -10.85 -7.69 12.14
CA LYS A 61 -11.35 -7.92 10.78
C LYS A 61 -10.36 -8.70 9.89
N TYR A 62 -9.07 -8.47 10.08
CA TYR A 62 -7.99 -9.03 9.27
C TYR A 62 -6.93 -9.74 10.15
N PRO A 63 -7.31 -10.77 10.93
CA PRO A 63 -6.44 -11.38 11.96
C PRO A 63 -5.18 -12.06 11.42
N ASN A 64 -5.16 -12.43 10.14
CA ASN A 64 -4.04 -13.11 9.49
C ASN A 64 -3.17 -12.19 8.63
N ASN A 65 -3.33 -10.86 8.77
CA ASN A 65 -2.55 -9.87 8.01
C ASN A 65 -1.77 -8.98 8.98
N ASP A 66 -0.57 -8.58 8.56
CA ASP A 66 0.20 -7.57 9.28
C ASP A 66 -0.60 -6.28 9.38
N GLY A 67 -0.49 -5.60 10.53
CA GLY A 67 -1.03 -4.24 10.69
C GLY A 67 -0.36 -3.28 9.72
N PRO A 68 -1.04 -2.20 9.30
CA PRO A 68 -0.38 -1.16 8.52
C PRO A 68 0.68 -0.46 9.37
N VAL A 69 1.76 -0.02 8.71
CA VAL A 69 2.66 0.95 9.34
C VAL A 69 1.95 2.30 9.35
N VAL A 70 1.92 2.96 10.51
CA VAL A 70 1.20 4.22 10.68
C VAL A 70 2.16 5.35 11.03
N ALA A 71 1.97 6.50 10.41
CA ALA A 71 2.65 7.73 10.76
C ALA A 71 1.64 8.88 10.87
N LYS A 72 1.91 9.83 11.76
CA LYS A 72 1.08 11.03 11.97
C LYS A 72 1.93 12.27 11.69
N VAL A 73 1.41 13.16 10.85
CA VAL A 73 2.10 14.38 10.41
C VAL A 73 1.10 15.51 10.40
N VAL A 74 1.24 16.43 11.37
CA VAL A 74 0.32 17.56 11.56
C VAL A 74 -1.14 17.06 11.65
N ASP A 75 -1.99 17.41 10.68
CA ASP A 75 -3.42 17.07 10.63
C ASP A 75 -3.70 15.88 9.69
N SER A 76 -2.66 15.10 9.35
CA SER A 76 -2.77 13.93 8.48
C SER A 76 -2.23 12.68 9.17
N MET A 77 -2.88 11.55 8.90
CA MET A 77 -2.36 10.22 9.19
C MET A 77 -2.07 9.46 7.90
N TYR A 78 -0.99 8.71 7.90
CA TYR A 78 -0.55 7.88 6.80
C TYR A 78 -0.60 6.42 7.22
N PHE A 79 -1.10 5.56 6.35
CA PHE A 79 -1.21 4.12 6.57
C PHE A 79 -0.57 3.38 5.39
N GLN A 80 0.53 2.69 5.62
CA GLN A 80 1.20 1.87 4.60
C GLN A 80 0.84 0.41 4.80
N TYR A 81 0.16 -0.17 3.82
CA TYR A 81 -0.30 -1.56 3.83
C TYR A 81 0.71 -2.47 3.13
N SER A 82 0.89 -3.69 3.65
CA SER A 82 1.65 -4.75 2.99
C SER A 82 0.72 -5.62 2.14
N HIS A 83 0.28 -6.76 2.68
CA HIS A 83 -0.50 -7.81 2.00
C HIS A 83 -1.88 -7.33 1.50
N LEU A 84 -2.42 -6.26 2.07
CA LEU A 84 -3.73 -5.70 1.72
C LEU A 84 -3.64 -4.39 0.91
N CYS A 85 -2.49 -4.13 0.28
CA CYS A 85 -2.23 -2.91 -0.48
C CYS A 85 -3.31 -2.58 -1.54
N GLU A 86 -3.81 -3.59 -2.27
CA GLU A 86 -4.85 -3.38 -3.31
C GLU A 86 -6.18 -2.89 -2.73
N LYS A 87 -6.47 -3.21 -1.46
CA LYS A 87 -7.70 -2.86 -0.75
C LYS A 87 -7.53 -1.72 0.24
N LYS A 88 -6.39 -1.03 0.23
CA LYS A 88 -6.02 -0.03 1.24
C LYS A 88 -7.11 1.01 1.52
N TYR A 89 -7.77 1.54 0.49
CA TYR A 89 -8.82 2.55 0.66
C TYR A 89 -10.10 1.97 1.28
N GLU A 90 -10.56 0.82 0.78
CA GLU A 90 -11.74 0.13 1.31
C GLU A 90 -11.56 -0.22 2.79
N ILE A 91 -10.39 -0.75 3.14
CA ILE A 91 -10.04 -1.10 4.53
C ILE A 91 -9.98 0.15 5.40
N THR A 92 -9.33 1.22 4.93
CA THR A 92 -9.27 2.50 5.67
C THR A 92 -10.68 3.03 5.93
N GLU A 93 -11.52 3.11 4.89
CA GLU A 93 -12.91 3.58 4.99
C GLU A 93 -13.73 2.73 5.98
N GLU A 94 -13.64 1.41 5.86
CA GLU A 94 -14.37 0.48 6.71
C GLU A 94 -13.98 0.59 8.20
N ILE A 95 -12.67 0.73 8.47
CA ILE A 95 -12.17 0.85 9.84
C ILE A 95 -12.54 2.22 10.41
N PHE A 96 -12.35 3.30 9.67
CA PHE A 96 -12.72 4.64 10.12
C PHE A 96 -14.24 4.77 10.38
N LEU A 97 -15.09 4.14 9.57
CA LEU A 97 -16.53 4.06 9.82
C LEU A 97 -16.88 3.25 11.08
N SER A 98 -16.05 2.29 11.46
CA SER A 98 -16.21 1.52 12.69
C SER A 98 -15.78 2.35 13.91
N ILE A 99 -14.65 3.06 13.81
CA ILE A 99 -14.10 3.91 14.88
C ILE A 99 -14.98 5.14 15.13
N SER A 100 -15.58 5.73 14.10
CA SER A 100 -16.47 6.90 14.28
C SER A 100 -17.70 6.61 15.15
N LYS A 101 -18.03 5.34 15.35
CA LYS A 101 -19.09 4.89 16.27
C LYS A 101 -18.59 4.68 17.71
N LEU A 102 -17.27 4.64 17.91
CA LEU A 102 -16.61 4.38 19.19
C LEU A 102 -16.04 5.66 19.81
N ILE A 103 -15.52 6.57 18.98
CA ILE A 103 -14.92 7.85 19.41
C ILE A 103 -15.91 8.97 19.13
N ILE A 104 -16.55 9.47 20.19
CA ILE A 104 -17.63 10.48 20.12
C ILE A 104 -17.15 11.78 19.45
N GLU A 105 -15.90 12.16 19.66
CA GLU A 105 -15.31 13.42 19.19
C GLU A 105 -14.29 13.21 18.05
N LEU A 106 -14.48 12.18 17.22
CA LEU A 106 -13.62 11.99 16.04
C LEU A 106 -13.84 13.17 15.07
N PRO A 107 -12.79 13.93 14.71
CA PRO A 107 -12.88 15.00 13.74
C PRO A 107 -13.41 14.54 12.38
N GLN A 108 -13.91 15.48 11.56
CA GLN A 108 -14.22 15.13 10.18
C GLN A 108 -12.92 14.78 9.47
N TYR A 109 -12.99 13.81 8.57
CA TYR A 109 -11.83 13.32 7.87
C TYR A 109 -12.15 13.10 6.39
N SER A 110 -11.11 13.12 5.58
CA SER A 110 -11.17 12.77 4.16
C SER A 110 -10.01 11.83 3.82
N ILE A 111 -10.31 10.82 3.00
CA ILE A 111 -9.32 9.85 2.56
C ILE A 111 -8.82 10.29 1.19
N SER A 112 -7.56 10.68 1.13
CA SER A 112 -6.93 11.08 -0.13
C SER A 112 -6.63 9.85 -0.98
N ARG A 113 -6.96 9.95 -2.28
CA ARG A 113 -6.64 8.94 -3.29
C ARG A 113 -5.43 9.32 -4.15
N GLU A 114 -4.74 10.39 -3.78
CA GLU A 114 -3.50 10.83 -4.41
C GLU A 114 -2.38 9.83 -4.16
N LEU A 115 -1.46 9.72 -5.11
CA LEU A 115 -0.25 8.93 -4.92
C LEU A 115 0.65 9.62 -3.88
N ILE A 116 1.02 8.90 -2.83
CA ILE A 116 1.87 9.44 -1.76
C ILE A 116 3.30 8.96 -1.97
N VAL A 117 4.25 9.90 -1.98
CA VAL A 117 5.67 9.58 -2.06
C VAL A 117 6.19 9.19 -0.65
N PRO A 118 6.78 7.99 -0.48
CA PRO A 118 7.41 7.59 0.77
C PRO A 118 8.56 8.53 1.16
N SER A 119 8.59 8.96 2.42
CA SER A 119 9.63 9.85 2.96
C SER A 119 9.54 9.92 4.49
N ILE A 120 10.52 10.57 5.11
CA ILE A 120 10.50 10.92 6.55
C ILE A 120 9.28 11.78 6.92
N ALA A 121 8.76 12.58 5.96
CA ALA A 121 7.57 13.42 6.15
C ALA A 121 6.25 12.67 5.90
N THR A 122 6.30 11.39 5.55
CA THR A 122 5.12 10.53 5.33
C THR A 122 5.35 9.19 6.03
N ILE A 123 5.76 8.15 5.31
CA ILE A 123 6.24 6.88 5.83
C ILE A 123 7.52 6.50 5.07
N GLU A 124 8.59 6.17 5.81
CA GLU A 124 9.86 5.73 5.22
C GLU A 124 10.04 4.20 5.26
N ALA A 125 9.15 3.47 5.95
CA ALA A 125 9.27 2.03 6.17
C ALA A 125 9.46 1.24 4.86
N THR A 126 10.46 0.35 4.86
CA THR A 126 10.84 -0.55 3.76
C THR A 126 10.59 -2.01 4.14
N GLY A 127 10.52 -2.91 3.15
CA GLY A 127 10.40 -4.35 3.41
C GLY A 127 10.07 -5.16 2.17
N GLU A 128 10.07 -6.50 2.31
CA GLU A 128 9.87 -7.43 1.19
C GLU A 128 8.46 -7.39 0.59
N ALA A 129 7.50 -6.70 1.22
CA ALA A 129 6.16 -6.53 0.69
C ALA A 129 6.10 -5.59 -0.53
N TRP A 130 7.12 -4.75 -0.72
CA TRP A 130 7.18 -3.74 -1.79
C TRP A 130 8.44 -3.93 -2.64
N LYS A 131 8.43 -3.39 -3.86
CA LYS A 131 9.56 -3.50 -4.79
C LYS A 131 10.68 -2.48 -4.58
N ASP A 132 10.41 -1.42 -3.82
CA ASP A 132 11.25 -0.23 -3.60
C ASP A 132 11.52 0.09 -2.13
#